data_AF-A0A848NXK2-F1
#
_entry.id   AF-A0A848NXK2-F1
#
_cell.length_a   1.000
_cell.length_b   1.000
_cell.length_c   1.000
_cell.angle_alpha   90.00
_cell.angle_beta   90.00
_cell.angle_gamma   90.00
#
_symmetry.space_group_name_H-M   'P 1'
#
loop_
_entity.id
_entity.type
_entity.pdbx_description
1 polymer ?
#
loop_
_entity_poly.entity_id
_entity_poly.type
_entity_poly.pdbx_seq_one_letter_code
_entity_poly.pdbx_strand_id
1 'polypeptide(L)'
;MNFQHTPGPWHWEGHNLYPTDPNPEISAVHTILSEYGAWGFAFSDPKQTGVESAANYRAIAAVPQLMDALAAALAVLTPRGPLRSLTSPESVAFFKLRDALAAATGTGTHEPERMAA
;
A
#
# COMPACT_ATOMS: atom_id res chain seq x y z
N MET A 1 17.78 6.25 -8.70
CA MET A 1 16.90 6.93 -7.71
C MET A 1 16.24 5.85 -6.89
N ASN A 2 16.58 5.73 -5.60
CA ASN A 2 15.86 4.86 -4.68
C ASN A 2 14.70 5.69 -4.12
N PHE A 3 13.47 5.41 -4.54
CA PHE A 3 12.30 6.10 -4.02
C PHE A 3 11.98 5.50 -2.64
N GLN A 4 12.62 6.01 -1.60
CA GLN A 4 12.36 5.59 -0.24
C GLN A 4 11.07 6.28 0.24
N HIS A 5 9.92 5.72 -0.16
CA HIS A 5 8.65 5.97 0.51
C HIS A 5 8.64 5.20 1.83
N THR A 6 7.77 5.57 2.76
CA THR A 6 7.59 4.85 4.02
C THR A 6 7.22 3.40 3.73
N PRO A 7 7.94 2.40 4.29
CA PRO A 7 7.61 1.00 4.10
C PRO A 7 6.18 0.69 4.59
N GLY A 8 5.51 -0.23 3.89
CA GLY A 8 4.23 -0.77 4.32
C GLY A 8 4.36 -1.89 5.35
N PRO A 9 3.25 -2.39 5.90
CA PRO A 9 1.87 -2.02 5.57
C PRO A 9 1.45 -0.68 6.19
N TRP A 10 0.54 0.02 5.52
CA TRP A 10 -0.08 1.26 6.02
C TRP A 10 -1.51 0.98 6.49
N HIS A 11 -1.98 1.73 7.47
CA HIS A 11 -3.35 1.63 7.96
C HIS A 11 -4.00 3.01 8.08
N TRP A 12 -5.32 3.02 7.93
CA TRP A 12 -6.14 4.23 7.99
C TRP A 12 -6.83 4.32 9.35
N GLU A 13 -6.71 5.45 10.04
CA GLU A 13 -7.35 5.71 11.34
C GLU A 13 -7.77 7.18 11.43
N GLY A 14 -9.04 7.45 11.73
CA GLY A 14 -9.51 8.81 12.06
C GLY A 14 -9.22 9.90 11.01
N HIS A 15 -9.24 9.55 9.71
CA HIS A 15 -8.86 10.39 8.56
C HIS A 15 -7.36 10.53 8.28
N ASN A 16 -6.52 9.80 9.00
CA ASN A 16 -5.08 9.82 8.85
C ASN A 16 -4.57 8.47 8.34
N LEU A 17 -3.40 8.49 7.71
CA LEU A 17 -2.68 7.33 7.20
C LEU A 17 -1.36 7.19 7.94
N TYR A 18 -1.10 6.00 8.47
CA TYR A 18 0.08 5.70 9.28
C TYR A 18 0.76 4.41 8.80
N PRO A 19 2.08 4.27 9.00
CA PRO A 19 2.71 2.96 8.99
C PRO A 19 2.13 2.13 10.14
N THR A 20 1.92 0.83 9.91
CA THR A 20 1.41 -0.07 10.95
C THR A 20 2.44 -0.32 12.05
N ASP A 21 3.73 -0.33 11.69
CA ASP A 21 4.85 -0.47 12.62
C ASP A 21 5.82 0.72 12.42
N PRO A 22 5.56 1.86 13.08
CA PRO A 22 6.41 3.05 12.96
C PRO A 22 7.79 2.80 13.58
N ASN A 23 8.83 2.76 12.75
CA ASN A 23 10.22 2.59 13.19
C ASN A 23 11.15 3.72 12.67
N PRO A 24 11.71 4.56 13.57
CA PRO A 24 12.58 5.68 13.19
C PRO A 24 13.95 5.25 12.64
N GLU A 25 14.34 3.98 12.77
CA GLU A 25 15.60 3.47 12.22
C GLU A 25 15.54 3.23 10.70
N ILE A 26 14.34 3.08 10.13
CA ILE A 26 14.13 2.73 8.72
C ILE A 26 13.32 3.78 7.94
N SER A 27 12.65 4.70 8.65
CA SER A 27 11.78 5.73 8.10
C SER A 27 11.87 7.00 8.95
N ALA A 28 11.86 8.17 8.30
CA ALA A 28 11.78 9.45 8.98
C ALA A 28 10.33 9.87 9.28
N VAL A 29 9.34 9.21 8.68
CA VAL A 29 7.91 9.58 8.72
C VAL A 29 7.16 8.74 9.74
N HIS A 30 6.48 9.40 10.66
CA HIS A 30 5.55 8.79 11.62
C HIS A 30 4.11 8.82 11.11
N THR A 31 3.71 9.89 10.42
CA THR A 31 2.36 10.07 9.86
C THR A 31 2.48 10.35 8.37
N ILE A 32 1.89 9.49 7.54
CA ILE A 32 2.03 9.54 6.07
C ILE A 32 1.10 10.59 5.47
N LEU A 33 -0.13 10.67 5.97
CA LEU A 33 -1.12 11.66 5.57
C LEU A 33 -2.00 12.01 6.76
N SER A 34 -2.27 13.30 6.95
CA SER A 34 -3.27 13.79 7.91
C SER A 34 -3.93 15.06 7.38
N GLU A 35 -4.93 15.56 8.09
CA GLU A 35 -5.53 16.87 7.81
C GLU A 35 -4.52 18.03 7.87
N TYR A 36 -3.42 17.86 8.62
CA TYR A 36 -2.33 18.83 8.73
C TYR A 36 -1.11 18.49 7.85
N GLY A 37 -1.19 17.42 7.05
CA GLY A 37 -0.09 16.90 6.25
C GLY A 37 0.70 15.76 6.92
N ALA A 38 1.79 15.34 6.28
CA ALA A 38 2.68 14.31 6.80
C ALA A 38 3.58 14.82 7.95
N TRP A 39 3.91 13.95 8.89
CA TRP A 39 4.74 14.26 10.06
C TRP A 39 5.86 13.24 10.27
N GLY A 40 7.02 13.73 10.69
CA GLY A 40 8.14 12.89 11.09
C GLY A 40 8.11 12.51 12.56
N PHE A 41 9.03 11.64 12.98
CA PHE A 41 9.25 11.34 14.39
C PHE A 41 9.77 12.56 15.16
N ALA A 42 9.63 12.55 16.49
CA ALA A 42 10.29 13.56 17.31
C ALA A 42 11.80 13.57 17.04
N PHE A 43 12.38 14.76 16.84
CA PHE A 43 13.79 14.97 16.51
C PHE A 43 14.26 14.41 15.15
N SER A 44 13.36 13.98 14.27
CA SER A 44 13.73 13.58 12.90
C SER A 44 14.26 14.77 12.08
N ASP A 45 15.17 14.52 11.14
CA ASP A 45 15.61 15.53 10.17
C ASP A 45 14.41 15.99 9.30
N PRO A 46 14.02 17.28 9.35
CA PRO A 46 12.90 17.81 8.57
C PRO A 46 13.09 17.63 7.07
N LYS A 47 14.34 17.67 6.58
CA LYS A 47 14.64 17.51 5.16
C LYS A 47 14.41 16.07 4.71
N GLN A 48 14.85 15.09 5.50
CA GLN A 48 14.61 13.67 5.21
C GLN A 48 13.11 13.36 5.25
N THR A 49 12.43 13.84 6.30
CA THR A 49 10.97 13.72 6.44
C THR A 49 10.24 14.29 5.23
N GLY A 50 10.64 15.48 4.75
CA GLY A 50 10.04 16.10 3.57
C GLY A 50 10.25 15.30 2.28
N VAL A 51 11.44 14.72 2.08
CA VAL A 51 11.75 13.88 0.91
C VAL A 51 10.90 12.60 0.91
N GLU A 52 10.82 11.92 2.05
CA GLU A 52 10.03 10.70 2.21
C GLU A 52 8.53 10.99 2.08
N SER A 53 8.04 12.07 2.68
CA SER A 53 6.65 12.52 2.54
C SER A 53 6.29 12.80 1.08
N ALA A 54 7.17 13.48 0.33
CA ALA A 54 6.97 13.70 -1.09
C ALA A 54 7.00 12.39 -1.92
N ALA A 55 7.72 11.36 -1.47
CA ALA A 55 7.68 10.04 -2.09
C ALA A 55 6.35 9.32 -1.78
N ASN A 56 5.85 9.42 -0.55
CA ASN A 56 4.54 8.89 -0.15
C ASN A 56 3.41 9.50 -0.97
N TYR A 57 3.38 10.83 -1.11
CA TYR A 57 2.34 11.50 -1.90
C TYR A 57 2.38 11.08 -3.38
N ARG A 58 3.57 10.86 -3.95
CA ARG A 58 3.71 10.32 -5.31
C ARG A 58 3.18 8.89 -5.41
N ALA A 59 3.43 8.05 -4.41
CA ALA A 59 2.89 6.69 -4.37
C ALA A 59 1.35 6.70 -4.29
N ILE A 60 0.77 7.54 -3.43
CA ILE A 60 -0.68 7.71 -3.29
C ILE A 60 -1.29 8.24 -4.59
N ALA A 61 -0.68 9.26 -5.21
CA ALA A 61 -1.16 9.82 -6.47
C ALA A 61 -1.10 8.83 -7.64
N ALA A 62 -0.24 7.80 -7.56
CA ALA A 62 -0.12 6.75 -8.57
C ALA A 62 -1.15 5.62 -8.40
N VAL A 63 -1.96 5.62 -7.32
CA VAL A 63 -2.92 4.54 -7.04
C VAL A 63 -3.86 4.27 -8.22
N PRO A 64 -4.50 5.26 -8.87
CA PRO A 64 -5.38 4.99 -10.01
C PRO A 64 -4.68 4.24 -11.16
N GLN A 65 -3.47 4.68 -11.55
CA GLN A 65 -2.70 4.05 -12.62
C GLN A 65 -2.22 2.65 -12.22
N LEU A 66 -1.88 2.45 -10.96
CA LEU A 66 -1.55 1.13 -10.43
C LEU A 66 -2.77 0.20 -10.52
N MET A 67 -3.97 0.66 -10.15
CA MET A 67 -5.21 -0.11 -10.25
C MET A 67 -5.49 -0.57 -11.68
N ASP A 68 -5.34 0.33 -12.66
CA ASP A 68 -5.49 0.00 -14.09
C ASP A 68 -4.46 -1.04 -14.54
N ALA A 69 -3.20 -0.88 -14.13
CA ALA A 69 -2.13 -1.82 -14.45
C ALA A 69 -2.37 -3.21 -13.82
N LEU A 70 -2.85 -3.27 -12.57
CA LEU A 70 -3.24 -4.51 -11.90
C LEU A 70 -4.39 -5.21 -12.64
N ALA A 71 -5.42 -4.46 -13.03
CA ALA A 71 -6.56 -5.01 -13.77
C ALA A 71 -6.13 -5.57 -15.13
N ALA A 72 -5.29 -4.83 -15.87
CA ALA A 72 -4.74 -5.30 -17.15
C ALA A 72 -3.87 -6.55 -16.99
N ALA A 73 -3.01 -6.59 -15.95
CA ALA A 73 -2.18 -7.75 -15.66
C ALA A 73 -3.02 -9.00 -15.35
N LEU A 74 -4.08 -8.86 -14.55
CA LEU A 74 -5.03 -9.94 -14.28
C LEU A 74 -5.73 -10.43 -15.55
N ALA A 75 -6.14 -9.52 -16.44
CA ALA A 75 -6.75 -9.86 -17.72
C ALA A 75 -5.82 -10.61 -18.67
N VAL A 76 -4.49 -10.42 -18.58
CA VAL A 76 -3.49 -11.19 -19.35
C VAL A 76 -3.24 -12.58 -18.74
N LEU A 77 -3.35 -12.70 -17.42
CA LEU A 77 -3.11 -13.96 -16.71
C LEU A 77 -4.32 -14.90 -16.72
N THR A 78 -5.54 -14.35 -16.73
CA THR A 78 -6.82 -15.12 -16.73
C THR A 78 -6.99 -16.06 -17.94
N PRO A 79 -6.66 -15.69 -19.19
CA PRO A 79 -6.93 -16.52 -20.37
C PRO A 79 -5.96 -17.69 -20.57
N ARG A 80 -4.88 -17.83 -19.79
CA ARG A 80 -3.81 -18.82 -20.01
C ARG A 80 -4.16 -20.28 -19.67
N GLY A 81 -5.45 -20.63 -19.61
CA GLY A 81 -5.94 -21.96 -19.23
C GLY A 81 -5.82 -22.21 -17.72
N PRO A 82 -6.16 -23.42 -17.21
CA PRO A 82 -6.01 -23.72 -15.80
C PRO A 82 -4.56 -23.47 -15.41
N LEU A 83 -4.35 -22.57 -14.45
CA LEU A 83 -3.06 -22.26 -13.83
C LEU A 83 -2.36 -23.59 -13.54
N ARG A 84 -1.34 -23.91 -14.35
CA ARG A 84 -0.78 -25.28 -14.46
C ARG A 84 -0.22 -25.81 -13.14
N SER A 85 0.07 -24.92 -12.20
CA SER A 85 0.45 -25.23 -10.82
C SER A 85 0.18 -24.02 -9.93
N LEU A 86 -0.33 -24.23 -8.72
CA LEU A 86 -0.45 -23.18 -7.68
C LEU A 86 0.91 -22.58 -7.28
N THR A 87 2.01 -23.27 -7.61
CA THR A 87 3.38 -22.83 -7.30
C THR A 87 4.09 -22.18 -8.49
N SER A 88 3.47 -22.09 -9.67
CA SER A 88 4.13 -21.40 -10.79
C SER A 88 4.20 -19.89 -10.51
N PRO A 89 5.26 -19.19 -10.95
CA PRO A 89 5.39 -17.74 -10.76
C PRO A 89 4.17 -16.96 -11.27
N GLU A 90 3.55 -17.40 -12.36
CA GLU A 90 2.35 -16.79 -12.94
C GLU A 90 1.13 -16.94 -12.04
N SER A 91 0.94 -18.11 -11.42
CA SER A 91 -0.15 -18.35 -10.48
C SER A 91 0.02 -17.53 -9.21
N VAL A 92 1.25 -17.48 -8.66
CA VAL A 92 1.57 -16.65 -7.48
C VAL A 92 1.34 -15.18 -7.79
N ALA A 93 1.78 -14.70 -8.96
CA ALA A 93 1.53 -13.33 -9.41
C ALA A 93 0.03 -13.05 -9.56
N PHE A 94 -0.74 -13.96 -10.19
CA PHE A 94 -2.18 -13.82 -10.34
C PHE A 94 -2.89 -13.68 -8.99
N PHE A 95 -2.65 -14.58 -8.04
CA PHE A 95 -3.29 -14.52 -6.73
C PHE A 95 -2.89 -13.26 -5.96
N LYS A 96 -1.60 -12.89 -5.93
CA LYS A 96 -1.15 -11.65 -5.28
C LYS A 96 -1.79 -10.40 -5.88
N LEU A 97 -1.88 -10.33 -7.22
CA LEU A 97 -2.51 -9.19 -7.90
C LEU A 97 -4.02 -9.14 -7.61
N ARG A 98 -4.69 -10.28 -7.60
CA ARG A 98 -6.12 -10.37 -7.29
C ARG A 98 -6.40 -9.94 -5.86
N ASP A 99 -5.60 -10.40 -4.90
CA ASP A 99 -5.78 -10.07 -3.49
C ASP A 99 -5.46 -8.59 -3.23
N ALA A 100 -4.42 -8.04 -3.88
CA ALA A 100 -4.11 -6.61 -3.83
C ALA A 100 -5.23 -5.76 -4.44
N LEU A 101 -5.80 -6.17 -5.57
CA LEU A 101 -6.93 -5.48 -6.19
C LEU A 101 -8.16 -5.52 -5.27
N ALA A 102 -8.49 -6.67 -4.70
CA ALA A 102 -9.61 -6.84 -3.78
C ALA A 102 -9.47 -5.99 -2.51
N ALA A 103 -8.25 -5.87 -1.97
CA ALA A 103 -7.95 -4.98 -0.86
C ALA A 103 -8.13 -3.51 -1.24
N ALA A 104 -7.70 -3.11 -2.43
CA ALA A 104 -7.79 -1.73 -2.89
C ALA A 104 -9.23 -1.29 -3.27
N THR A 105 -10.08 -2.22 -3.74
CA THR A 105 -11.48 -1.93 -4.08
C THR A 105 -12.46 -2.17 -2.93
N GLY A 106 -12.01 -2.73 -1.81
CA GLY A 106 -12.89 -3.12 -0.70
C GLY A 106 -13.85 -4.28 -1.05
N THR A 107 -13.56 -5.04 -2.11
CA THR A 107 -14.39 -6.19 -2.53
C THR A 107 -13.88 -7.52 -1.94
N GLY A 108 -12.79 -7.50 -1.16
CA GLY A 108 -12.33 -8.62 -0.35
C GLY A 108 -12.97 -8.61 1.03
N THR A 109 -13.37 -9.78 1.52
CA THR A 109 -13.95 -10.00 2.85
C THR A 109 -13.03 -9.53 3.98
N HIS A 110 -13.12 -8.25 4.32
CA HIS A 110 -12.87 -7.73 5.65
C HIS A 110 -14.06 -6.86 6.02
N GLU A 111 -15.14 -7.53 6.42
CA GLU A 111 -16.07 -6.95 7.37
C GLU A 111 -15.26 -6.80 8.67
N PRO A 112 -14.91 -5.58 9.13
CA PRO A 112 -14.48 -5.43 10.50
C PRO A 112 -15.69 -5.84 11.35
N GLU A 113 -15.51 -6.83 12.20
CA GLU A 113 -16.49 -7.29 13.17
C GLU A 113 -17.23 -6.09 13.80
N ARG A 114 -18.45 -5.85 13.33
CA ARG A 114 -19.48 -5.27 14.19
C ARG A 114 -19.86 -6.36 15.19
N MET A 115 -19.12 -6.46 16.28
CA MET A 115 -19.48 -7.11 17.55
C MET A 115 -18.26 -7.01 18.49
N ALA A 116 -18.35 -6.61 19.74
CA ALA A 116 -19.47 -6.71 20.66
C ALA A 116 -19.36 -5.71 21.82
N ALA A 117 -20.55 -5.33 22.30
CA ALA A 117 -20.92 -4.75 23.60
C ALA A 117 -20.52 -3.30 23.91
#